data_AF-A0A552V9F8-F1
#
_entry.id   AF-A0A552V9F8-F1
#
_cell.length_a   1.000
_cell.length_b   1.000
_cell.length_c   1.000
_cell.angle_alpha   90.00
_cell.angle_beta   90.00
_cell.angle_gamma   90.00
#
_symmetry.space_group_name_H-M   'P 1'
#
loop_
_entity.id
_entity.type
_entity.pdbx_description
1 polymer ?
#
loop_
_entity_poly.entity_id
_entity_poly.type
_entity_poly.pdbx_seq_one_letter_code
_entity_poly.pdbx_strand_id
1 'polypeptide(L)'
;MNTVKRNLYLIIIGLFAGFLTNCQNPQRQVVQSESPDKLTGTWTMIKESGGKYALMDCGDGSETIELTADSVLHKGIMEETGSKIDHRARSGDSTAIYLDKAGTSYYKLVKPDMQTGISKWLIKEGDGPEIEKFFVDKAHLATIKKSKGTASDCGTNLSAGDPVDDSLVIGNGSLTASIEGGNCISIRDKSGNMQFERCLDEGNIIELRKVKGDFLPLTFMSGPHSMDADFFLRGKEWTTKSITFYRHTESGDVKTTKAMDVSLRDFDFGSVAESFE
;
A
#
# COMPACT_ATOMS: atom_id res chain seq x y z
N MET A 1 -33.76 100.02 -12.66
CA MET A 1 -34.18 100.21 -11.26
C MET A 1 -34.06 98.89 -10.53
N ASN A 2 -33.27 98.91 -9.46
CA ASN A 2 -33.11 97.96 -8.35
C ASN A 2 -32.63 96.52 -8.64
N THR A 3 -31.38 96.14 -8.29
CA THR A 3 -30.94 95.52 -6.99
C THR A 3 -31.71 94.22 -6.68
N VAL A 4 -31.13 93.03 -6.38
CA VAL A 4 -29.99 92.67 -5.52
C VAL A 4 -29.49 91.24 -5.84
N LYS A 5 -28.17 91.09 -5.73
CA LYS A 5 -27.31 89.93 -5.42
C LYS A 5 -27.92 88.70 -4.68
N ARG A 6 -27.46 87.53 -5.13
CA ARG A 6 -26.63 86.54 -4.39
C ARG A 6 -26.97 86.32 -2.90
N ASN A 7 -27.39 85.10 -2.55
CA ASN A 7 -27.11 84.51 -1.24
C ASN A 7 -26.60 83.08 -1.37
N LEU A 8 -25.50 82.87 -0.66
CA LEU A 8 -24.65 81.70 -0.53
C LEU A 8 -25.07 81.01 0.77
N TYR A 9 -25.34 79.70 0.76
CA TYR A 9 -25.18 78.89 1.95
C TYR A 9 -24.54 77.56 1.59
N LEU A 10 -23.24 77.49 1.89
CA LEU A 10 -22.45 76.29 2.06
C LEU A 10 -22.98 75.52 3.27
N ILE A 11 -23.32 74.25 3.08
CA ILE A 11 -23.21 73.25 4.13
C ILE A 11 -22.38 72.10 3.55
N ILE A 12 -21.11 72.09 3.95
CA ILE A 12 -20.22 70.94 3.88
C ILE A 12 -20.45 70.16 5.18
N ILE A 13 -21.01 68.96 5.08
CA ILE A 13 -20.85 67.92 6.10
C ILE A 13 -20.32 66.71 5.34
N GLY A 14 -19.04 66.43 5.55
CA GLY A 14 -18.45 65.16 5.17
C GLY A 14 -18.94 64.06 6.10
N LEU A 15 -19.02 62.85 5.57
CA LEU A 15 -18.56 61.65 6.25
C LEU A 15 -18.48 60.50 5.24
N PHE A 16 -17.28 59.96 5.17
CA PHE A 16 -16.93 58.66 4.62
C PHE A 16 -17.98 57.60 4.97
N ALA A 17 -18.52 56.92 3.95
CA ALA A 17 -19.03 55.57 4.10
C ALA A 17 -18.73 54.78 2.83
N GLY A 18 -17.66 54.00 2.93
CA GLY A 18 -17.48 52.69 2.31
C GLY A 18 -17.95 52.50 0.86
N PHE A 19 -16.97 52.33 -0.02
CA PHE A 19 -17.03 51.27 -1.02
C PHE A 19 -17.46 49.96 -0.35
N LEU A 20 -18.75 49.63 -0.39
CA LEU A 20 -19.20 48.26 -0.32
C LEU A 20 -19.62 47.89 -1.73
N THR A 21 -18.63 47.38 -2.44
CA THR A 21 -18.79 46.34 -3.44
C THR A 21 -20.05 45.53 -3.14
N ASN A 22 -21.02 45.64 -4.03
CA ASN A 22 -22.09 44.67 -4.15
C ASN A 22 -21.47 43.37 -4.71
N CYS A 23 -20.61 42.74 -3.91
CA CYS A 23 -20.40 41.30 -3.99
C CYS A 23 -21.68 40.72 -3.43
N GLN A 24 -22.67 40.51 -4.31
CA GLN A 24 -23.75 39.59 -4.03
C GLN A 24 -23.09 38.28 -3.61
N ASN A 25 -23.09 38.08 -2.30
CA ASN A 25 -22.68 36.88 -1.61
C ASN A 25 -23.38 35.72 -2.34
N PRO A 26 -22.66 34.87 -3.11
CA PRO A 26 -23.29 33.64 -3.56
C PRO A 26 -23.66 32.95 -2.26
N GLN A 27 -24.96 32.67 -2.09
CA GLN A 27 -25.43 31.89 -0.97
C GLN A 27 -24.42 30.77 -0.76
N ARG A 28 -23.73 30.83 0.37
CA ARG A 28 -22.92 29.73 0.88
C ARG A 28 -23.94 28.63 1.04
N GLN A 29 -24.12 27.84 -0.02
CA GLN A 29 -24.74 26.55 0.08
C GLN A 29 -23.89 25.88 1.13
N VAL A 30 -24.45 25.80 2.34
CA VAL A 30 -24.07 24.79 3.30
C VAL A 30 -24.26 23.52 2.49
N VAL A 31 -23.15 23.04 1.91
CA VAL A 31 -23.09 21.74 1.27
C VAL A 31 -23.55 20.83 2.38
N GLN A 32 -24.80 20.40 2.25
CA GLN A 32 -25.42 19.44 3.13
C GLN A 32 -24.53 18.22 2.97
N SER A 33 -23.58 18.06 3.89
CA SER A 33 -22.63 16.98 3.86
C SER A 33 -23.45 15.71 3.96
N GLU A 34 -23.60 14.97 2.87
CA GLU A 34 -23.95 13.56 3.02
C GLU A 34 -22.97 12.96 4.02
N SER A 35 -23.50 12.26 5.01
CA SER A 35 -22.75 11.93 6.22
C SER A 35 -21.50 11.11 5.89
N PRO A 36 -20.42 11.28 6.69
CA PRO A 36 -19.22 10.44 6.62
C PRO A 36 -19.50 8.93 6.58
N ASP A 37 -20.66 8.51 7.07
CA ASP A 37 -21.11 7.11 7.18
C ASP A 37 -21.23 6.38 5.84
N LYS A 38 -21.41 7.09 4.72
CA LYS A 38 -21.55 6.43 3.40
C LYS A 38 -20.24 5.86 2.85
N LEU A 39 -19.10 6.34 3.34
CA LEU A 39 -17.78 5.88 2.85
C LEU A 39 -17.13 4.89 3.81
N THR A 40 -17.55 4.90 5.08
CA THR A 40 -17.03 3.97 6.08
C THR A 40 -17.39 2.54 5.75
N GLY A 41 -16.47 1.62 6.01
CA GLY A 41 -16.63 0.20 5.76
C GLY A 41 -15.44 -0.39 5.02
N THR A 42 -15.56 -1.67 4.70
CA THR A 42 -14.54 -2.43 3.97
C THR A 42 -14.82 -2.36 2.47
N TRP A 43 -13.79 -2.01 1.73
CA TRP A 43 -13.74 -1.94 0.28
C TRP A 43 -12.75 -3.00 -0.20
N THR A 44 -13.16 -3.87 -1.12
CA THR A 44 -12.33 -4.96 -1.66
C THR A 44 -11.92 -4.65 -3.09
N MET A 45 -10.64 -4.81 -3.40
CA MET A 45 -10.09 -4.49 -4.71
C MET A 45 -10.66 -5.42 -5.78
N ILE A 46 -11.01 -4.85 -6.92
CA ILE A 46 -11.53 -5.55 -8.10
C ILE A 46 -10.77 -5.06 -9.33
N LYS A 47 -10.69 -5.90 -10.36
CA LYS A 47 -10.12 -5.52 -11.66
C LYS A 47 -11.23 -5.03 -12.58
N GLU A 48 -10.92 -3.96 -13.31
CA GLU A 48 -11.72 -3.47 -14.42
C GLU A 48 -11.07 -3.92 -15.74
N SER A 49 -11.89 -4.43 -16.66
CA SER A 49 -11.46 -4.74 -18.03
C SER A 49 -12.65 -4.62 -18.98
N GLY A 50 -12.60 -3.65 -19.89
CA GLY A 50 -13.61 -3.47 -20.94
C GLY A 50 -15.01 -3.13 -20.41
N GLY A 51 -15.10 -2.34 -19.34
CA GLY A 51 -16.34 -1.94 -18.66
C GLY A 51 -16.93 -2.99 -17.75
N LYS A 52 -16.20 -4.08 -17.47
CA LYS A 52 -16.63 -5.15 -16.58
C LYS A 52 -15.70 -5.24 -15.37
N TYR A 53 -16.29 -5.59 -14.24
CA TYR A 53 -15.57 -5.76 -12.98
C TYR A 53 -15.56 -7.22 -12.55
N ALA A 54 -14.43 -7.65 -12.04
CA ALA A 54 -14.31 -9.00 -11.47
C ALA A 54 -13.39 -9.01 -10.26
N LEU A 55 -13.75 -9.83 -9.29
CA LEU A 55 -12.91 -10.16 -8.14
C LEU A 55 -11.93 -11.24 -8.61
N MET A 56 -10.65 -10.91 -8.60
CA MET A 56 -9.59 -11.84 -8.99
C MET A 56 -9.25 -12.74 -7.82
N ASP A 57 -9.44 -14.04 -8.01
CA ASP A 57 -8.97 -15.05 -7.07
C ASP A 57 -7.51 -15.39 -7.40
N CYS A 58 -6.61 -14.91 -6.55
CA CYS A 58 -5.17 -15.08 -6.66
C CYS A 58 -4.61 -16.07 -5.61
N GLY A 59 -5.47 -16.77 -4.85
CA GLY A 59 -5.03 -17.65 -3.75
C GLY A 59 -4.69 -16.93 -2.44
N ASP A 60 -4.06 -15.75 -2.52
CA ASP A 60 -3.47 -15.04 -1.37
C ASP A 60 -4.44 -14.00 -0.74
N GLY A 61 -5.75 -14.22 -0.89
CA GLY A 61 -6.78 -13.26 -0.48
C GLY A 61 -6.96 -12.10 -1.47
N SER A 62 -7.50 -10.97 -1.00
CA SER A 62 -7.73 -9.78 -1.83
C SER A 62 -7.33 -8.53 -1.09
N GLU A 63 -6.75 -7.55 -1.80
CA GLU A 63 -6.44 -6.24 -1.24
C GLU A 63 -7.73 -5.56 -0.74
N THR A 64 -7.69 -4.99 0.46
CA THR A 64 -8.83 -4.29 1.06
C THR A 64 -8.45 -2.96 1.67
N ILE A 65 -9.39 -2.02 1.64
CA ILE A 65 -9.32 -0.76 2.38
C ILE A 65 -10.47 -0.76 3.39
N GLU A 66 -10.14 -0.68 4.67
CA GLU A 66 -11.11 -0.44 5.73
C GLU A 66 -11.04 1.03 6.13
N LEU A 67 -12.14 1.74 5.87
CA LEU A 67 -12.26 3.16 6.16
C LEU A 67 -13.17 3.36 7.37
N THR A 68 -12.66 4.01 8.41
CA THR A 68 -13.47 4.46 9.55
C THR A 68 -13.74 5.96 9.45
N ALA A 69 -14.32 6.55 10.50
CA ALA A 69 -14.48 8.00 10.59
C ALA A 69 -13.12 8.72 10.60
N ASP A 70 -12.11 8.14 11.26
CA ASP A 70 -10.86 8.77 11.66
C ASP A 70 -9.58 8.06 11.19
N SER A 71 -9.69 6.88 10.58
CA SER A 71 -8.54 6.13 10.08
C SER A 71 -8.81 5.43 8.75
N VAL A 72 -7.71 5.13 8.05
CA VAL A 72 -7.67 4.25 6.89
C VAL A 72 -6.74 3.10 7.22
N LEU A 73 -7.23 1.87 7.05
CA LEU A 73 -6.43 0.67 7.14
C LEU A 73 -6.40 0.00 5.76
N HIS A 74 -5.23 -0.02 5.14
CA HIS A 74 -5.01 -0.60 3.83
C HIS A 74 -4.29 -1.93 3.99
N LYS A 75 -5.00 -3.01 3.70
CA LYS A 75 -4.48 -4.38 3.73
C LYS A 75 -4.16 -4.80 2.30
N GLY A 76 -2.90 -4.67 1.92
CA GLY A 76 -2.36 -5.29 0.72
C GLY A 76 -2.26 -6.80 0.87
N ILE A 77 -1.83 -7.47 -0.20
CA ILE A 77 -1.58 -8.92 -0.19
C ILE A 77 -0.35 -9.25 0.67
N MET A 78 0.66 -8.37 0.67
CA MET A 78 1.93 -8.59 1.36
C MET A 78 2.14 -7.69 2.59
N GLU A 79 1.41 -6.58 2.68
CA GLU A 79 1.66 -5.53 3.68
C GLU A 79 0.34 -4.95 4.17
N GLU A 80 0.28 -4.63 5.46
CA GLU A 80 -0.84 -3.93 6.08
C GLU A 80 -0.36 -2.58 6.63
N THR A 81 -1.00 -1.49 6.20
CA THR A 81 -0.65 -0.13 6.61
C THR A 81 -1.85 0.61 7.17
N GLY A 82 -1.71 1.14 8.39
CA GLY A 82 -2.73 1.94 9.06
C GLY A 82 -2.31 3.40 9.15
N SER A 83 -3.26 4.32 8.94
CA SER A 83 -3.02 5.77 9.05
C SER A 83 -4.22 6.51 9.61
N LYS A 84 -3.97 7.57 10.38
CA LYS A 84 -5.03 8.50 10.81
C LYS A 84 -5.38 9.44 9.66
N ILE A 85 -6.66 9.80 9.58
CA ILE A 85 -7.16 10.79 8.64
C ILE A 85 -6.91 12.17 9.23
N ASP A 86 -6.19 13.01 8.49
CA ASP A 86 -6.00 14.40 8.87
C ASP A 86 -7.25 15.22 8.54
N HIS A 87 -7.70 15.17 7.30
CA HIS A 87 -8.92 15.84 6.87
C HIS A 87 -9.52 15.21 5.61
N ARG A 88 -10.75 15.61 5.29
CA ARG A 88 -11.47 15.20 4.09
C ARG A 88 -11.84 16.43 3.26
N ALA A 89 -11.76 16.32 1.94
CA ALA A 89 -12.22 17.35 1.02
C ALA A 89 -13.14 16.75 -0.03
N ARG A 90 -14.29 17.39 -0.28
CA ARG A 90 -15.23 16.99 -1.32
C ARG A 90 -15.17 17.97 -2.49
N SER A 91 -15.08 17.45 -3.70
CA SER A 91 -15.09 18.24 -4.93
C SER A 91 -15.90 17.49 -6.00
N GLY A 92 -17.09 18.02 -6.31
CA GLY A 92 -18.06 17.36 -7.17
C GLY A 92 -18.37 15.93 -6.70
N ASP A 93 -18.21 14.98 -7.62
CA ASP A 93 -18.42 13.54 -7.40
C ASP A 93 -17.20 12.83 -6.79
N SER A 94 -16.26 13.59 -6.21
CA SER A 94 -15.07 13.02 -5.58
C SER A 94 -14.90 13.45 -4.13
N THR A 95 -14.40 12.52 -3.33
CA THR A 95 -14.03 12.76 -1.93
C THR A 95 -12.58 12.33 -1.73
N ALA A 96 -11.72 13.28 -1.38
CA ALA A 96 -10.34 13.04 -0.99
C ALA A 96 -10.25 12.88 0.52
N ILE A 97 -9.50 11.87 0.96
CA ILE A 97 -9.18 11.53 2.34
C ILE A 97 -7.68 11.72 2.48
N TYR A 98 -7.26 12.79 3.12
CA TYR A 98 -5.85 13.14 3.28
C TYR A 98 -5.30 12.53 4.56
N LEU A 99 -4.13 11.93 4.46
CA LEU A 99 -3.40 11.34 5.59
C LEU A 99 -2.44 12.35 6.24
N ASP A 100 -2.15 13.44 5.53
CA ASP A 100 -1.27 14.51 5.99
C ASP A 100 -1.82 15.90 5.63
N LYS A 101 -1.36 16.91 6.39
CA LYS A 101 -1.76 18.31 6.20
C LYS A 101 -1.27 18.93 4.90
N ALA A 102 -0.16 18.42 4.36
CA ALA A 102 0.44 18.95 3.12
C ALA A 102 -0.32 18.48 1.86
N GLY A 103 -1.19 17.48 2.01
CA GLY A 103 -1.93 16.87 0.92
C GLY A 103 -1.10 15.96 0.02
N THR A 104 0.04 15.47 0.51
CA THR A 104 0.96 14.64 -0.27
C THR A 104 0.51 13.19 -0.38
N SER A 105 -0.16 12.68 0.66
CA SER A 105 -0.67 11.33 0.77
C SER A 105 -2.19 11.35 0.93
N TYR A 106 -2.89 10.61 0.06
CA TYR A 106 -4.35 10.57 0.08
C TYR A 106 -4.93 9.33 -0.57
N TYR A 107 -6.17 9.04 -0.17
CA TYR A 107 -7.11 8.19 -0.87
C TYR A 107 -8.23 9.06 -1.42
N LYS A 108 -8.37 9.13 -2.75
CA LYS A 108 -9.39 9.92 -3.41
C LYS A 108 -10.39 9.02 -4.12
N LEU A 109 -11.59 8.99 -3.57
CA LEU A 109 -12.74 8.32 -4.15
C LEU A 109 -13.28 9.15 -5.31
N VAL A 110 -13.49 8.54 -6.48
CA VAL A 110 -13.98 9.21 -7.69
C VAL A 110 -15.21 8.48 -8.20
N LYS A 111 -16.35 9.18 -8.27
CA LYS A 111 -17.61 8.68 -8.86
C LYS A 111 -18.05 7.32 -8.28
N PRO A 112 -18.34 7.22 -6.98
CA PRO A 112 -18.90 6.00 -6.41
C PRO A 112 -20.27 5.71 -7.03
N ASP A 113 -20.41 4.55 -7.68
CA ASP A 113 -21.70 4.05 -8.14
C ASP A 113 -22.38 3.30 -6.99
N MET A 114 -23.32 3.99 -6.34
CA MET A 114 -24.05 3.47 -5.18
C MET A 114 -24.97 2.29 -5.51
N GLN A 115 -25.31 2.05 -6.79
CA GLN A 115 -26.14 0.90 -7.16
C GLN A 115 -25.33 -0.39 -7.28
N THR A 116 -24.10 -0.28 -7.79
CA THR A 116 -23.20 -1.43 -7.95
C THR A 116 -22.24 -1.59 -6.76
N GLY A 117 -22.14 -0.57 -5.91
CA GLY A 117 -21.18 -0.52 -4.81
C GLY A 117 -19.73 -0.38 -5.25
N ILE A 118 -19.50 -0.03 -6.52
CA ILE A 118 -18.17 0.05 -7.12
C ILE A 118 -17.72 1.50 -7.15
N SER A 119 -16.45 1.72 -6.80
CA SER A 119 -15.82 3.02 -6.94
C SER A 119 -14.42 2.93 -7.51
N LYS A 120 -14.04 3.96 -8.26
CA LYS A 120 -12.66 4.26 -8.60
C LYS A 120 -11.99 4.98 -7.43
N TRP A 121 -10.74 4.63 -7.17
CA TRP A 121 -9.89 5.20 -6.15
C TRP A 121 -8.57 5.63 -6.77
N LEU A 122 -8.16 6.87 -6.48
CA LEU A 122 -6.84 7.39 -6.77
C LEU A 122 -6.05 7.42 -5.45
N ILE A 123 -4.96 6.68 -5.39
CA ILE A 123 -4.16 6.49 -4.17
C ILE A 123 -2.79 7.11 -4.40
N LYS A 124 -2.34 7.97 -3.49
CA LYS A 124 -1.02 8.58 -3.54
C LYS A 124 -0.37 8.52 -2.16
N GLU A 125 0.92 8.20 -2.13
CA GLU A 125 1.73 8.13 -0.92
C GLU A 125 2.98 9.02 -1.09
N GLY A 126 3.06 10.08 -0.28
CA GLY A 126 4.16 11.05 -0.32
C GLY A 126 4.46 11.60 -1.73
N ASP A 127 5.72 11.51 -2.14
CA ASP A 127 6.19 11.92 -3.46
C ASP A 127 6.04 10.83 -4.54
N GLY A 128 5.43 9.70 -4.20
CA GLY A 128 5.18 8.59 -5.11
C GLY A 128 4.16 8.93 -6.22
N PRO A 129 4.07 8.06 -7.25
CA PRO A 129 3.07 8.21 -8.30
C PRO A 129 1.65 8.01 -7.75
N GLU A 130 0.68 8.70 -8.34
CA GLU A 130 -0.73 8.40 -8.09
C GLU A 130 -1.12 7.14 -8.85
N ILE A 131 -1.74 6.19 -8.14
CA ILE A 131 -2.16 4.90 -8.68
C ILE A 131 -3.69 4.83 -8.70
N GLU A 132 -4.23 4.32 -9.80
CA GLU A 132 -5.65 4.08 -9.97
C GLU A 132 -6.00 2.63 -9.64
N LYS A 133 -7.01 2.44 -8.79
CA LYS A 133 -7.57 1.13 -8.44
C LYS A 133 -9.09 1.21 -8.36
N PHE A 134 -9.74 0.05 -8.48
CA PHE A 134 -11.19 -0.07 -8.34
C PHE A 134 -11.51 -0.96 -7.15
N PHE A 135 -12.54 -0.59 -6.40
CA PHE A 135 -12.97 -1.34 -5.23
C PHE A 135 -14.49 -1.48 -5.22
N VAL A 136 -14.97 -2.58 -4.65
CA VAL A 136 -16.38 -2.80 -4.33
C VAL A 136 -16.57 -2.76 -2.81
N ASP A 137 -17.65 -2.16 -2.34
CA ASP A 137 -18.00 -2.22 -0.92
C ASP A 137 -18.42 -3.64 -0.49
N LYS A 138 -18.30 -3.91 0.81
CA LYS A 138 -18.63 -5.21 1.40
C LYS A 138 -20.06 -5.67 1.14
N ALA A 139 -21.05 -4.77 1.06
CA ALA A 139 -22.44 -5.14 0.86
C ALA A 139 -22.69 -5.66 -0.57
N HIS A 140 -21.94 -5.15 -1.55
CA HIS A 140 -22.07 -5.51 -2.96
C HIS A 140 -21.04 -6.54 -3.43
N LEU A 141 -20.05 -6.91 -2.60
CA LEU A 141 -19.00 -7.87 -2.96
C LEU A 141 -19.54 -9.19 -3.56
N ALA A 142 -20.65 -9.72 -3.02
CA ALA A 142 -21.26 -10.95 -3.50
C ALA A 142 -21.84 -10.86 -4.93
N THR A 143 -22.08 -9.64 -5.42
CA THR A 143 -22.59 -9.39 -6.78
C THR A 143 -21.48 -9.39 -7.84
N ILE A 144 -20.23 -9.25 -7.41
CA ILE A 144 -19.09 -9.23 -8.31
C ILE A 144 -18.73 -10.64 -8.74
N LYS A 145 -18.61 -10.83 -10.06
CA LYS A 145 -18.19 -12.11 -10.61
C LYS A 145 -16.77 -12.42 -10.14
N LYS A 146 -16.61 -13.60 -9.53
CA LYS A 146 -15.29 -14.17 -9.24
C LYS A 146 -14.69 -14.75 -10.52
N SER A 147 -13.44 -14.43 -10.78
CA SER A 147 -12.67 -15.03 -11.86
C SER A 147 -11.32 -15.45 -11.33
N LYS A 148 -10.81 -16.60 -11.80
CA LYS A 148 -9.44 -17.00 -11.48
C LYS A 148 -8.49 -15.96 -12.05
N GLY A 149 -7.68 -15.35 -11.21
CA GLY A 149 -6.72 -14.34 -11.63
C GLY A 149 -5.66 -14.94 -12.53
N THR A 150 -5.19 -14.18 -13.51
CA THR A 150 -3.98 -14.51 -14.25
C THR A 150 -2.75 -13.93 -13.54
N ALA A 151 -1.58 -14.40 -13.94
CA ALA A 151 -0.29 -13.88 -13.53
C ALA A 151 -0.21 -12.33 -13.59
N SER A 152 -0.69 -11.73 -14.69
CA SER A 152 -0.73 -10.28 -14.84
C SER A 152 -1.74 -9.58 -13.92
N ASP A 153 -2.82 -10.27 -13.55
CA ASP A 153 -3.87 -9.71 -12.70
C ASP A 153 -3.46 -9.69 -11.23
N CYS A 154 -2.77 -10.74 -10.81
CA CYS A 154 -2.32 -10.98 -9.44
C CYS A 154 -0.97 -10.31 -9.14
N GLY A 155 -0.35 -9.63 -10.10
CA GLY A 155 1.01 -9.10 -9.96
C GLY A 155 2.09 -10.19 -9.87
N THR A 156 1.70 -11.46 -9.98
CA THR A 156 2.56 -12.64 -9.92
C THR A 156 2.94 -13.05 -11.34
N ASN A 157 4.17 -12.85 -11.79
CA ASN A 157 4.57 -13.41 -13.07
C ASN A 157 4.87 -14.91 -12.91
N LEU A 158 3.85 -15.78 -12.95
CA LEU A 158 4.08 -17.21 -13.05
C LEU A 158 3.24 -17.86 -14.16
N SER A 159 3.97 -18.42 -15.12
CA SER A 159 3.54 -19.47 -16.02
C SER A 159 2.80 -20.56 -15.25
N ALA A 160 1.79 -21.15 -15.90
CA ALA A 160 1.01 -22.29 -15.41
C ALA A 160 1.81 -23.25 -14.51
N GLY A 161 1.44 -23.29 -13.23
CA GLY A 161 1.96 -24.19 -12.22
C GLY A 161 2.65 -23.46 -11.09
N ASP A 162 1.90 -22.70 -10.28
CA ASP A 162 2.40 -22.26 -8.99
C ASP A 162 2.60 -23.49 -8.10
N PRO A 163 3.83 -23.75 -7.63
CA PRO A 163 4.02 -24.55 -6.44
C PRO A 163 3.60 -23.70 -5.22
N VAL A 164 3.13 -24.38 -4.17
CA VAL A 164 2.53 -23.83 -2.94
C VAL A 164 3.33 -22.65 -2.38
N ASP A 165 2.67 -21.69 -1.71
CA ASP A 165 3.15 -20.41 -1.14
C ASP A 165 4.56 -20.44 -0.49
N ASP A 166 4.99 -21.63 -0.08
CA ASP A 166 6.32 -21.94 0.44
C ASP A 166 7.33 -22.38 -0.63
N SER A 167 7.26 -21.94 -1.89
CA SER A 167 8.23 -22.41 -2.90
C SER A 167 8.56 -21.42 -4.03
N LEU A 168 9.81 -21.47 -4.48
CA LEU A 168 10.40 -20.55 -5.45
C LEU A 168 11.24 -21.31 -6.48
N VAL A 169 11.01 -21.01 -7.75
CA VAL A 169 11.78 -21.57 -8.86
C VAL A 169 12.96 -20.64 -9.20
N ILE A 170 14.19 -21.16 -9.15
CA ILE A 170 15.44 -20.40 -9.34
C ILE A 170 16.36 -21.06 -10.39
N GLY A 171 17.44 -20.39 -10.81
CA GLY A 171 18.40 -20.94 -11.76
C GLY A 171 17.80 -21.17 -13.15
N ASN A 172 17.02 -20.21 -13.68
CA ASN A 172 16.26 -20.35 -14.93
C ASN A 172 15.34 -21.58 -14.96
N GLY A 173 14.77 -21.94 -13.81
CA GLY A 173 13.89 -23.09 -13.69
C GLY A 173 14.57 -24.41 -13.35
N SER A 174 15.90 -24.44 -13.19
CA SER A 174 16.65 -25.68 -12.90
C SER A 174 16.46 -26.19 -11.48
N LEU A 175 16.11 -25.31 -10.54
CA LEU A 175 15.98 -25.62 -9.12
C LEU A 175 14.65 -25.09 -8.57
N THR A 176 14.11 -25.78 -7.59
CA THR A 176 12.96 -25.36 -6.81
C THR A 176 13.38 -25.33 -5.34
N ALA A 177 13.34 -24.15 -4.73
CA ALA A 177 13.44 -23.96 -3.29
C ALA A 177 12.06 -24.08 -2.66
N SER A 178 11.97 -24.63 -1.45
CA SER A 178 10.74 -24.70 -0.66
C SER A 178 11.00 -24.54 0.83
N ILE A 179 10.02 -24.00 1.56
CA ILE A 179 10.01 -23.94 3.02
C ILE A 179 9.14 -25.07 3.57
N GLU A 180 9.67 -25.82 4.51
CA GLU A 180 9.01 -26.94 5.17
C GLU A 180 8.97 -26.65 6.68
N GLY A 181 7.80 -26.77 7.31
CA GLY A 181 7.66 -26.56 8.77
C GLY A 181 7.93 -25.14 9.27
N GLY A 182 8.08 -24.16 8.37
CA GLY A 182 8.31 -22.75 8.69
C GLY A 182 9.76 -22.39 9.03
N ASN A 183 10.64 -23.36 9.27
CA ASN A 183 12.04 -23.12 9.64
C ASN A 183 13.06 -23.98 8.87
N CYS A 184 12.59 -24.83 7.95
CA CYS A 184 13.45 -25.63 7.09
C CYS A 184 13.33 -25.16 5.64
N ILE A 185 14.46 -25.01 4.97
CA ILE A 185 14.53 -24.79 3.53
C ILE A 185 15.05 -26.05 2.84
N SER A 186 14.38 -26.46 1.77
CA SER A 186 14.82 -27.52 0.88
C SER A 186 14.98 -26.98 -0.54
N ILE A 187 15.97 -27.46 -1.28
CA ILE A 187 16.19 -27.10 -2.69
C ILE A 187 16.35 -28.39 -3.47
N ARG A 188 15.50 -28.58 -4.47
CA ARG A 188 15.47 -29.77 -5.32
C ARG A 188 15.73 -29.41 -6.76
N ASP A 189 16.29 -30.35 -7.52
CA ASP A 189 16.41 -30.22 -8.97
C ASP A 189 15.06 -30.51 -9.68
N LYS A 190 15.00 -30.30 -10.99
CA LYS A 190 13.82 -30.63 -11.82
C LYS A 190 13.39 -32.11 -11.75
N SER A 191 14.29 -33.01 -11.36
CA SER A 191 14.01 -34.43 -11.18
C SER A 191 13.51 -34.77 -9.77
N GLY A 192 13.40 -33.76 -8.88
CA GLY A 192 12.98 -33.92 -7.50
C GLY A 192 14.10 -34.33 -6.54
N ASN A 193 15.34 -34.45 -7.02
CA ASN A 193 16.47 -34.84 -6.17
C ASN A 193 16.88 -33.68 -5.27
N MET A 194 17.07 -33.96 -3.99
CA MET A 194 17.55 -32.99 -3.01
C MET A 194 18.97 -32.52 -3.36
N GLN A 195 19.13 -31.21 -3.48
CA GLN A 195 20.41 -30.54 -3.71
C GLN A 195 20.92 -29.83 -2.46
N PHE A 196 20.01 -29.33 -1.63
CA PHE A 196 20.31 -28.65 -0.40
C PHE A 196 19.12 -28.77 0.55
N GLU A 197 19.41 -28.93 1.84
CA GLU A 197 18.41 -28.88 2.89
C GLU A 197 19.05 -28.26 4.13
N ARG A 198 18.29 -27.43 4.82
CA ARG A 198 18.70 -26.89 6.11
C ARG A 198 17.51 -26.48 6.96
N CYS A 199 17.54 -26.83 8.23
CA CYS A 199 16.65 -26.28 9.25
C CYS A 199 17.41 -25.32 10.17
N LEU A 200 16.72 -24.27 10.61
CA LEU A 200 17.18 -23.40 11.70
C LEU A 200 16.64 -23.88 13.04
N ASP A 201 17.29 -23.44 14.12
CA ASP A 201 16.86 -23.75 15.48
C ASP A 201 15.44 -23.24 15.75
N GLU A 202 14.75 -23.91 16.70
CA GLU A 202 13.39 -23.57 17.10
C GLU A 202 13.25 -22.09 17.48
N GLY A 203 12.15 -21.47 17.03
CA GLY A 203 11.89 -20.04 17.22
C GLY A 203 12.43 -19.14 16.10
N ASN A 204 13.24 -19.68 15.19
CA ASN A 204 13.57 -19.01 13.94
C ASN A 204 12.59 -19.42 12.83
N ILE A 205 12.22 -18.48 11.99
CA ILE A 205 11.34 -18.69 10.83
C ILE A 205 12.11 -18.29 9.57
N ILE A 206 11.88 -19.01 8.47
CA ILE A 206 12.41 -18.70 7.15
C ILE A 206 11.25 -18.46 6.20
N GLU A 207 11.32 -17.38 5.43
CA GLU A 207 10.39 -17.10 4.35
C GLU A 207 11.13 -16.88 3.02
N LEU A 208 10.49 -17.30 1.93
CA LEU A 208 10.92 -16.99 0.57
C LEU A 208 10.34 -15.65 0.16
N ARG A 209 11.19 -14.65 -0.08
CA ARG A 209 10.71 -13.36 -0.58
C ARG A 209 10.32 -13.48 -2.05
N LYS A 210 9.18 -12.90 -2.42
CA LYS A 210 8.63 -12.89 -3.79
C LYS A 210 9.37 -11.88 -4.70
N VAL A 211 10.70 -12.02 -4.85
CA VAL A 211 11.57 -11.16 -5.66
C VAL A 211 12.14 -11.94 -6.85
N LYS A 212 12.15 -11.32 -8.04
CA LYS A 212 12.73 -11.92 -9.24
C LYS A 212 14.25 -11.78 -9.27
N GLY A 213 14.94 -12.87 -9.55
CA GLY A 213 16.35 -12.86 -9.95
C GLY A 213 16.96 -14.25 -9.98
N ASP A 214 18.24 -14.32 -10.33
CA ASP A 214 19.02 -15.55 -10.29
C ASP A 214 19.72 -15.71 -8.93
N PHE A 215 18.90 -15.71 -7.88
CA PHE A 215 19.33 -15.86 -6.49
C PHE A 215 18.18 -16.44 -5.67
N LEU A 216 18.51 -16.82 -4.44
CA LEU A 216 17.59 -17.32 -3.43
C LEU A 216 17.35 -16.20 -2.40
N PRO A 217 16.25 -15.44 -2.53
CA PRO A 217 15.90 -14.38 -1.60
C PRO A 217 15.20 -14.93 -0.36
N LEU A 218 15.85 -14.78 0.79
CA LEU A 218 15.31 -15.24 2.07
C LEU A 218 15.08 -14.08 3.02
N THR A 219 14.06 -14.24 3.86
CA THR A 219 13.90 -13.51 5.11
C THR A 219 14.03 -14.51 6.25
N PHE A 220 14.85 -14.19 7.23
CA PHE A 220 14.94 -14.91 8.49
C PHE A 220 14.29 -14.07 9.57
N MET A 221 13.53 -14.69 10.46
CA MET A 221 12.92 -14.01 11.60
C MET A 221 13.26 -14.72 12.89
N SER A 222 13.58 -13.96 13.93
CA SER A 222 13.83 -14.48 15.27
C SER A 222 13.24 -13.50 16.28
N GLY A 223 12.17 -13.92 16.96
CA GLY A 223 11.37 -13.03 17.80
C GLY A 223 10.85 -11.81 17.01
N PRO A 224 11.04 -10.57 17.48
CA PRO A 224 10.58 -9.37 16.80
C PRO A 224 11.54 -8.87 15.71
N HIS A 225 12.67 -9.56 15.47
CA HIS A 225 13.70 -9.09 14.55
C HIS A 225 13.70 -9.90 13.26
N SER A 226 14.11 -9.28 12.15
CA SER A 226 14.23 -9.97 10.86
C SER A 226 15.48 -9.59 10.09
N MET A 227 15.92 -10.50 9.21
CA MET A 227 17.06 -10.32 8.32
C MET A 227 16.70 -10.71 6.90
N ASP A 228 16.94 -9.80 5.96
CA ASP A 228 16.85 -10.08 4.53
C ASP A 228 18.25 -10.36 3.96
N ALA A 229 18.36 -11.44 3.20
CA ALA A 229 19.57 -11.79 2.46
C ALA A 229 19.24 -12.43 1.11
N ASP A 230 19.99 -12.03 0.08
CA ASP A 230 19.94 -12.63 -1.26
C ASP A 230 21.12 -13.59 -1.42
N PHE A 231 20.86 -14.89 -1.49
CA PHE A 231 21.91 -15.90 -1.62
C PHE A 231 22.14 -16.27 -3.08
N PHE A 232 23.40 -16.23 -3.49
CA PHE A 232 23.83 -16.59 -4.83
C PHE A 232 24.56 -17.93 -4.79
N LEU A 233 24.25 -18.81 -5.75
CA LEU A 233 24.94 -20.07 -5.90
C LEU A 233 26.35 -19.83 -6.47
N ARG A 234 27.38 -20.16 -5.68
CA ARG A 234 28.79 -20.10 -6.07
C ARG A 234 29.40 -21.49 -5.92
N GLY A 235 29.63 -22.16 -7.06
CA GLY A 235 30.03 -23.57 -7.04
C GLY A 235 28.92 -24.46 -6.49
N LYS A 236 29.07 -24.96 -5.26
CA LYS A 236 28.07 -25.78 -4.55
C LYS A 236 27.50 -25.10 -3.30
N GLU A 237 27.80 -23.82 -3.10
CA GLU A 237 27.45 -23.10 -1.87
C GLU A 237 26.56 -21.91 -2.18
N TRP A 238 25.53 -21.72 -1.36
CA TRP A 238 24.67 -20.56 -1.37
C TRP A 238 25.26 -19.51 -0.44
N THR A 239 25.67 -18.37 -0.99
CA THR A 239 26.37 -17.32 -0.22
C THR A 239 25.76 -15.96 -0.48
N THR A 240 25.62 -15.15 0.57
CA THR A 240 25.28 -13.74 0.46
C THR A 240 26.52 -12.86 0.67
N LYS A 241 26.49 -11.67 0.10
CA LYS A 241 27.50 -10.60 0.28
C LYS A 241 26.98 -9.43 1.14
N SER A 242 25.70 -9.44 1.47
CA SER A 242 25.04 -8.35 2.19
C SER A 242 23.86 -8.88 2.96
N ILE A 243 23.70 -8.40 4.19
CA ILE A 243 22.52 -8.69 5.01
C ILE A 243 21.91 -7.36 5.43
N THR A 244 20.59 -7.28 5.33
CA THR A 244 19.81 -6.17 5.88
C THR A 244 19.12 -6.66 7.13
N PHE A 245 19.44 -6.05 8.26
CA PHE A 245 18.85 -6.35 9.56
C PHE A 245 17.80 -5.30 9.91
N TYR A 246 16.62 -5.77 10.34
CA TYR A 246 15.54 -4.95 10.86
C TYR A 246 15.43 -5.22 12.36
N ARG A 247 15.97 -4.29 13.14
CA ARG A 247 15.90 -4.33 14.59
C ARG A 247 14.63 -3.61 15.05
N HIS A 248 13.64 -4.36 15.50
CA HIS A 248 12.47 -3.79 16.16
C HIS A 248 12.84 -3.05 17.45
N THR A 249 12.33 -1.82 17.59
CA THR A 249 12.45 -0.99 18.78
C THR A 249 11.07 -0.46 19.18
N GLU A 250 10.93 0.10 20.38
CA GLU A 250 9.68 0.75 20.82
C GLU A 250 9.22 1.90 19.89
N SER A 251 10.17 2.51 19.15
CA SER A 251 9.91 3.57 18.18
C SER A 251 9.67 3.07 16.75
N GLY A 252 9.67 1.75 16.52
CA GLY A 252 9.56 1.12 15.21
C GLY A 252 10.86 0.43 14.76
N ASP A 253 10.88 -0.06 13.52
CA ASP A 253 11.98 -0.86 13.00
C ASP A 253 13.16 0.00 12.54
N VAL A 254 14.35 -0.30 13.05
CA VAL A 254 15.61 0.30 12.60
C VAL A 254 16.25 -0.63 11.58
N LYS A 255 16.33 -0.14 10.33
CA LYS A 255 16.95 -0.85 9.20
C LYS A 255 18.44 -0.54 9.11
N THR A 256 19.28 -1.58 9.11
CA THR A 256 20.72 -1.47 8.89
C THR A 256 21.19 -2.51 7.88
N THR A 257 22.01 -2.12 6.91
CA THR A 257 22.60 -3.05 5.93
C THR A 257 24.12 -3.10 6.11
N LYS A 258 24.69 -4.31 6.23
CA LYS A 258 26.14 -4.54 6.31
C LYS A 258 26.59 -5.48 5.20
N ALA A 259 27.73 -5.16 4.59
CA ALA A 259 28.43 -6.06 3.69
C ALA A 259 29.12 -7.15 4.51
N MET A 260 28.80 -8.42 4.24
CA MET A 260 29.35 -9.57 4.94
C MET A 260 29.18 -10.84 4.11
N ASP A 261 30.14 -11.74 4.26
CA ASP A 261 30.15 -13.02 3.57
C ASP A 261 29.55 -14.09 4.47
N VAL A 262 28.33 -14.52 4.15
CA VAL A 262 27.62 -15.53 4.95
C VAL A 262 27.13 -16.65 4.04
N SER A 263 27.44 -17.89 4.44
CA SER A 263 26.97 -19.12 3.80
C SER A 263 25.60 -19.48 4.34
N LEU A 264 24.66 -19.87 3.48
CA LEU A 264 23.35 -20.38 3.91
C LEU A 264 23.48 -21.68 4.68
N ARG A 265 24.57 -22.44 4.54
CA ARG A 265 24.81 -23.66 5.34
C ARG A 265 25.19 -23.33 6.78
N ASP A 266 25.81 -22.17 7.01
CA ASP A 266 26.41 -21.79 8.28
C ASP A 266 25.74 -20.56 8.92
N PHE A 267 24.76 -19.95 8.24
CA PHE A 267 23.92 -18.87 8.75
C PHE A 267 23.35 -19.21 10.13
N ASP A 268 23.59 -18.35 11.12
CA ASP A 268 22.98 -18.41 12.44
C ASP A 268 22.47 -17.01 12.77
N PHE A 269 21.20 -16.89 13.14
CA PHE A 269 20.57 -15.59 13.29
C PHE A 269 21.23 -14.77 14.41
N GLY A 270 21.50 -15.41 15.56
CA GLY A 270 22.11 -14.76 16.72
C GLY A 270 23.51 -14.24 16.42
N SER A 271 24.38 -15.12 15.90
CA SER A 271 25.76 -14.77 15.55
C SER A 271 25.84 -13.68 14.49
N VAL A 272 24.93 -13.69 13.50
CA VAL A 272 24.86 -12.62 12.51
C VAL A 272 24.36 -11.32 13.14
N ALA A 273 23.36 -11.38 14.03
CA ALA A 273 22.78 -10.19 14.68
C ALA A 273 23.80 -9.45 15.56
N GLU A 274 24.67 -10.18 16.28
CA GLU A 274 25.75 -9.61 17.08
C GLU A 274 26.69 -8.73 16.23
N SER A 275 26.90 -9.09 14.96
CA SER A 275 27.73 -8.29 14.05
C SER A 275 27.10 -6.95 13.65
N PHE A 276 25.81 -6.71 13.96
CA PHE A 276 25.09 -5.45 13.75
C PHE A 276 25.08 -4.52 14.96
N GLU A 277 25.55 -4.98 16.12
CA GLU A 277 25.75 -4.14 17.32
C GLU A 277 26.93 -3.17 17.18
#